data_AF-A0A7M3YLX9-F1
#
_entry.id   AF-A0A7M3YLX9-F1
#
_cell.length_a   1.000
_cell.length_b   1.000
_cell.length_c   1.000
_cell.angle_alpha   90.00
_cell.angle_beta   90.00
_cell.angle_gamma   90.00
#
_symmetry.space_group_name_H-M   'P 1'
#
loop_
_entity.id
_entity.type
_entity.pdbx_description
1 polymer ?
#
loop_
_entity_poly.entity_id
_entity_poly.type
_entity_poly.pdbx_seq_one_letter_code
_entity_poly.pdbx_strand_id
1 'polypeptide(L)'
;MKDDEWLQSIQSVHVLGAGLRSDRPAHQAFHDAGHLGYRMVPVHPKDAGNTILGRPIRSDPWQSLEPELFVLFLSPDRVLAALRQWLLEGRAIPFVWLQPGAERDDVLEFLEAADIPCSHGRCWVITVTEANLTCQTPLDTIPWFLQTMARDGSECSIWRAFESGSQHSLDEPLEWVGDLYDLRDSDETIARYIRSLRQENETLEEAAYRLSN
;
A
#
# COMPACT_ATOMS: atom_id res chain seq x y z
N MET A 1 17.59 24.00 2.80
CA MET A 1 17.33 22.77 3.57
C MET A 1 18.06 21.64 2.86
N LYS A 2 18.39 20.53 3.51
CA LYS A 2 18.60 19.30 2.73
C LYS A 2 17.20 18.92 2.25
N ASP A 3 16.90 19.17 0.98
CA ASP A 3 15.53 19.35 0.48
C ASP A 3 14.59 18.14 0.69
N ASP A 4 15.12 16.97 1.06
CA ASP A 4 14.36 15.74 1.29
C ASP A 4 14.32 15.27 2.75
N GLU A 5 14.86 16.02 3.73
CA GLU A 5 14.88 15.58 5.15
C GLU A 5 13.49 15.29 5.72
N TRP A 6 12.44 15.93 5.18
CA TRP A 6 11.04 15.68 5.54
C TRP A 6 10.61 14.22 5.27
N LEU A 7 11.28 13.50 4.37
CA LEU A 7 11.01 12.07 4.16
C LEU A 7 11.23 11.25 5.43
N GLN A 8 12.03 11.73 6.39
CA GLN A 8 12.23 11.04 7.67
C GLN A 8 10.99 11.10 8.59
N SER A 9 10.07 12.04 8.37
CA SER A 9 8.80 12.09 9.12
C SER A 9 7.70 11.24 8.50
N ILE A 10 7.91 10.69 7.30
CA ILE A 10 6.96 9.79 6.64
C ILE A 10 7.04 8.42 7.28
N GLN A 11 5.90 7.85 7.64
CA GLN A 11 5.76 6.51 8.18
C GLN A 11 5.38 5.50 7.11
N SER A 12 4.52 5.87 6.15
CA SER A 12 3.96 4.95 5.15
C SER A 12 4.33 5.34 3.72
N VAL A 13 4.76 4.34 2.94
CA VAL A 13 5.15 4.52 1.54
C VAL A 13 4.43 3.48 0.69
N HIS A 14 3.48 3.91 -0.12
CA HIS A 14 2.75 3.04 -1.03
C HIS A 14 3.48 2.99 -2.37
N VAL A 15 3.92 1.79 -2.75
CA VAL A 15 4.68 1.57 -3.99
C VAL A 15 3.73 1.00 -5.03
N LEU A 16 3.24 1.87 -5.92
CA LEU A 16 2.28 1.49 -6.94
C LEU A 16 2.99 0.91 -8.16
N GLY A 17 2.52 -0.25 -8.61
CA GLY A 17 3.16 -1.05 -9.64
C GLY A 17 4.03 -2.18 -9.08
N ALA A 18 4.09 -2.35 -7.75
CA ALA A 18 4.86 -3.41 -7.10
C ALA A 18 4.07 -4.73 -7.06
N GLY A 19 4.33 -5.60 -8.05
CA GLY A 19 3.77 -6.95 -8.15
C GLY A 19 4.80 -8.05 -7.91
N LEU A 20 4.48 -9.30 -8.28
CA LEU A 20 5.30 -10.49 -8.04
C LEU A 20 6.56 -10.58 -8.91
N ARG A 21 6.64 -9.76 -9.96
CA ARG A 21 7.77 -9.77 -10.89
C ARG A 21 9.03 -9.16 -10.27
N SER A 22 9.92 -10.01 -9.79
CA SER A 22 11.17 -9.62 -9.13
C SER A 22 12.17 -8.90 -10.05
N ASP A 23 12.03 -9.01 -11.38
CA ASP A 23 12.83 -8.26 -12.35
C ASP A 23 12.45 -6.77 -12.44
N ARG A 24 11.33 -6.37 -11.82
CA ARG A 24 10.81 -5.00 -11.91
C ARG A 24 11.36 -4.10 -10.81
N PRO A 25 11.74 -2.85 -11.12
CA PRO A 25 12.21 -1.88 -10.13
C PRO A 25 11.25 -1.67 -8.94
N ALA A 26 9.94 -1.70 -9.19
CA ALA A 26 8.93 -1.55 -8.14
C ALA A 26 8.98 -2.68 -7.08
N HIS A 27 9.29 -3.91 -7.51
CA HIS A 27 9.48 -5.04 -6.60
C HIS A 27 10.81 -4.90 -5.85
N GLN A 28 11.88 -4.54 -6.59
CA GLN A 28 13.21 -4.37 -6.03
C GLN A 28 13.27 -3.26 -4.96
N ALA A 29 12.44 -2.23 -5.05
CA ALA A 29 12.34 -1.17 -4.04
C ALA A 29 12.12 -1.71 -2.60
N PHE A 30 11.42 -2.84 -2.44
CA PHE A 30 11.19 -3.47 -1.13
C PHE A 30 12.46 -4.10 -0.55
N HIS A 31 13.36 -4.59 -1.39
CA HIS A 31 14.66 -5.09 -0.96
C HIS A 31 15.59 -3.93 -0.60
N ASP A 32 15.61 -2.89 -1.43
CA ASP A 32 16.59 -1.82 -1.36
C ASP A 32 16.27 -0.79 -0.26
N ALA A 33 14.99 -0.49 -0.03
CA ALA A 33 14.55 0.51 0.94
C ALA A 33 13.75 -0.07 2.14
N GLY A 34 13.42 -1.36 2.12
CA GLY A 34 12.56 -1.99 3.15
C GLY A 34 13.14 -2.02 4.56
N HIS A 35 14.44 -1.77 4.71
CA HIS A 35 15.15 -1.71 5.99
C HIS A 35 15.18 -0.30 6.60
N LEU A 36 14.68 0.72 5.90
CA LEU A 36 14.76 2.13 6.33
C LEU A 36 13.66 2.54 7.33
N GLY A 37 12.89 1.58 7.84
CA GLY A 37 11.88 1.81 8.89
C GLY A 37 10.51 2.28 8.39
N TYR A 38 10.35 2.56 7.09
CA TYR A 38 9.06 2.87 6.49
C TYR A 38 8.14 1.63 6.47
N ARG A 39 6.85 1.82 6.75
CA ARG A 39 5.78 0.89 6.38
C ARG A 39 5.63 0.92 4.86
N MET A 40 6.35 0.03 4.18
CA MET A 40 6.27 -0.12 2.74
C MET A 40 5.07 -0.98 2.34
N VAL A 41 4.14 -0.40 1.57
CA VAL A 41 2.89 -1.04 1.14
C VAL A 41 2.95 -1.33 -0.36
N PRO A 42 3.03 -2.60 -0.79
CA PRO A 42 3.00 -2.93 -2.22
C PRO A 42 1.59 -2.84 -2.77
N VAL A 43 1.44 -2.17 -3.91
CA VAL A 43 0.13 -1.99 -4.56
C VAL A 43 0.19 -2.45 -6.02
N HIS A 44 -0.54 -3.50 -6.34
CA HIS A 44 -0.65 -4.03 -7.69
C HIS A 44 -1.97 -4.81 -7.90
N PRO A 45 -2.96 -4.24 -8.63
CA PRO A 45 -4.31 -4.81 -8.74
C PRO A 45 -4.38 -6.29 -9.14
N LYS A 46 -3.49 -6.74 -10.03
CA LYS A 46 -3.52 -8.11 -10.56
C LYS A 46 -2.84 -9.14 -9.66
N ASP A 47 -1.95 -8.67 -8.78
CA ASP A 47 -1.15 -9.56 -7.92
C ASP A 47 -1.61 -9.45 -6.45
N ALA A 48 -2.67 -8.68 -6.19
CA ALA A 48 -3.21 -8.45 -4.87
C ALA A 48 -3.53 -9.76 -4.13
N GLY A 49 -3.37 -9.76 -2.81
CA GLY A 49 -3.52 -10.94 -1.95
C GLY A 49 -2.26 -11.78 -1.83
N ASN A 50 -1.35 -11.76 -2.80
CA ASN A 50 -0.01 -12.34 -2.65
C ASN A 50 0.88 -11.47 -1.74
N THR A 51 2.11 -11.92 -1.47
CA THR A 51 3.08 -11.15 -0.67
C THR A 51 4.40 -10.86 -1.40
N ILE A 52 5.02 -9.71 -1.11
CA ILE A 52 6.42 -9.39 -1.41
C ILE A 52 7.18 -9.32 -0.09
N LEU A 53 8.15 -10.20 0.15
CA LEU A 53 8.89 -10.25 1.42
C LEU A 53 7.96 -10.24 2.65
N GLY A 54 6.86 -10.97 2.56
CA GLY A 54 5.88 -11.11 3.63
C GLY A 54 4.99 -9.87 3.86
N ARG A 55 5.06 -8.88 2.96
CA ARG A 55 4.14 -7.74 2.91
C ARG A 55 3.03 -8.06 1.91
N PRO A 56 1.77 -8.13 2.34
CA PRO A 56 0.65 -8.37 1.44
C PRO A 56 0.47 -7.26 0.41
N ILE A 57 0.27 -7.64 -0.86
CA ILE A 57 0.03 -6.75 -1.99
C ILE A 57 -1.43 -6.30 -1.96
N ARG A 58 -1.65 -4.98 -1.96
CA ARG A 58 -2.99 -4.38 -2.07
C ARG A 58 -3.45 -4.29 -3.52
N SER A 59 -4.76 -4.36 -3.71
CA SER A 59 -5.39 -4.09 -4.99
C SER A 59 -5.40 -2.60 -5.33
N ASP A 60 -5.49 -1.76 -4.30
CA ASP A 60 -5.68 -0.31 -4.39
C ASP A 60 -4.90 0.37 -3.24
N PRO A 61 -4.38 1.61 -3.41
CA PRO A 61 -3.60 2.28 -2.37
C PRO A 61 -4.44 2.91 -1.25
N TRP A 62 -5.78 2.95 -1.36
CA TRP A 62 -6.68 3.68 -0.47
C TRP A 62 -7.31 2.82 0.63
N GLN A 63 -6.45 2.15 1.42
CA GLN A 63 -6.90 1.44 2.62
C GLN A 63 -6.92 2.30 3.87
N SER A 64 -6.34 3.49 3.80
CA SER A 64 -6.51 4.58 4.76
C SER A 64 -7.04 5.81 4.01
N LEU A 65 -7.71 6.70 4.74
CA LEU A 65 -8.13 8.01 4.21
C LEU A 65 -6.94 8.96 4.01
N GLU A 66 -5.82 8.73 4.70
CA GLU A 66 -4.67 9.63 4.74
C GLU A 66 -3.35 8.88 4.51
N PRO A 67 -3.12 8.26 3.33
CA PRO A 67 -1.78 7.81 2.96
C PRO A 67 -0.82 9.01 2.90
N GLU A 68 0.48 8.80 3.12
CA GLU A 68 1.43 9.92 3.25
C GLU A 68 2.32 10.12 2.01
N LEU A 69 2.72 9.04 1.34
CA LEU A 69 3.60 9.08 0.17
C LEU A 69 3.27 7.96 -0.82
N PHE A 70 3.07 8.34 -2.08
CA PHE A 70 2.93 7.42 -3.20
C PHE A 70 4.19 7.43 -4.07
N VAL A 71 4.77 6.26 -4.30
CA VAL A 71 5.90 6.07 -5.23
C VAL A 71 5.40 5.31 -6.45
N LEU A 72 5.33 5.98 -7.60
CA LEU A 72 4.65 5.50 -8.80
C LEU A 72 5.63 4.87 -9.80
N PHE A 73 5.54 3.56 -9.99
CA PHE A 73 6.17 2.81 -11.07
C PHE A 73 5.15 2.43 -12.15
N LEU A 74 4.41 3.43 -12.64
CA LEU A 74 3.34 3.28 -13.63
C LEU A 74 3.73 4.00 -14.93
N SER A 75 3.15 3.60 -16.07
CA SER A 75 3.27 4.40 -17.28
C SER A 75 2.55 5.75 -17.12
N PRO A 76 2.94 6.81 -17.84
CA PRO A 76 2.30 8.13 -17.73
C PRO A 76 0.78 8.08 -17.94
N ASP A 77 0.30 7.29 -18.91
CA ASP A 77 -1.15 7.12 -19.14
C ASP A 77 -1.89 6.51 -17.93
N ARG A 78 -1.25 5.56 -17.23
CA ARG A 78 -1.81 4.94 -16.03
C ARG A 78 -1.76 5.87 -14.83
N VAL A 79 -0.70 6.67 -14.70
CA VAL A 79 -0.63 7.74 -13.68
C VAL A 79 -1.78 8.71 -13.88
N LEU A 80 -1.94 9.25 -15.09
CA LEU A 80 -2.97 10.24 -15.38
C LEU A 80 -4.40 9.69 -15.21
N ALA A 81 -4.62 8.42 -15.59
CA ALA A 81 -5.89 7.74 -15.34
C ALA A 81 -6.20 7.61 -13.84
N ALA A 82 -5.20 7.20 -13.04
CA ALA A 82 -5.34 7.05 -11.60
C ALA A 82 -5.61 8.40 -10.91
N LEU A 83 -4.82 9.44 -11.23
CA LEU A 83 -4.99 10.78 -10.66
C LEU A 83 -6.39 11.35 -10.94
N ARG A 84 -6.88 11.22 -12.19
CA ARG A 84 -8.25 11.63 -12.53
C ARG A 84 -9.31 10.88 -11.73
N GLN A 85 -9.16 9.56 -11.62
CA GLN A 85 -10.09 8.75 -10.87
C GLN A 85 -10.12 9.16 -9.39
N TRP A 86 -8.96 9.33 -8.76
CA TRP A 86 -8.85 9.71 -7.36
C TRP A 86 -9.43 11.11 -7.07
N LEU A 87 -9.23 12.08 -7.97
CA LEU A 87 -9.88 13.39 -7.85
C LEU A 87 -11.41 13.30 -7.99
N LEU A 88 -11.91 12.49 -8.92
CA LEU A 88 -13.36 12.26 -9.08
C LEU A 88 -13.98 11.59 -7.85
N GLU A 89 -13.23 10.71 -7.19
CA GLU A 89 -13.61 10.07 -5.93
C GLU A 89 -13.46 10.99 -4.70
N GLY A 90 -12.91 12.20 -4.87
CA GLY A 90 -12.68 13.13 -3.77
C GLY A 90 -11.57 12.70 -2.81
N ARG A 91 -10.61 11.89 -3.27
CA ARG A 91 -9.48 11.43 -2.47
C ARG A 91 -8.48 12.56 -2.23
N ALA A 92 -7.94 12.63 -1.01
CA ALA A 92 -6.81 13.49 -0.68
C ALA A 92 -5.51 12.85 -1.17
N ILE A 93 -5.08 13.19 -2.39
CA ILE A 93 -3.87 12.63 -3.01
C ILE A 93 -2.64 13.09 -2.23
N PRO A 94 -1.80 12.17 -1.72
CA PRO A 94 -0.62 12.54 -0.95
C PRO A 94 0.49 13.07 -1.85
N PHE A 95 1.67 13.29 -1.26
CA PHE A 95 2.85 13.55 -2.07
C PHE A 95 3.09 12.43 -3.07
N VAL A 96 3.27 12.79 -4.34
CA VAL A 96 3.50 11.84 -5.44
C VAL A 96 4.96 11.86 -5.87
N TRP A 97 5.63 10.72 -5.77
CA TRP A 97 6.95 10.52 -6.35
C TRP A 97 6.85 9.74 -7.65
N LEU A 98 7.04 10.45 -8.77
CA LEU A 98 7.13 9.85 -10.10
C LEU A 98 8.52 9.26 -10.28
N GLN A 99 8.59 7.93 -10.42
CA GLN A 99 9.85 7.28 -10.78
C GLN A 99 10.21 7.59 -12.23
N PRO A 100 11.51 7.57 -12.60
CA PRO A 100 11.92 7.77 -13.99
C PRO A 100 11.14 6.88 -14.96
N GLY A 101 10.50 7.50 -15.95
CA GLY A 101 9.61 6.84 -16.92
C GLY A 101 8.11 6.91 -16.59
N ALA A 102 7.71 7.41 -15.42
CA ALA A 102 6.31 7.68 -15.05
C ALA A 102 5.88 9.14 -15.35
N GLU A 103 6.84 10.00 -15.68
CA GLU A 103 6.63 11.42 -15.99
C GLU A 103 6.39 11.66 -17.49
N ARG A 104 5.55 12.67 -17.77
CA ARG A 104 5.29 13.26 -19.10
C ARG A 104 4.70 14.64 -18.86
N ASP A 105 4.86 15.57 -19.80
CA ASP A 105 4.42 16.96 -19.65
C ASP A 105 2.95 17.08 -19.18
N ASP A 106 2.03 16.29 -19.75
CA ASP A 106 0.62 16.28 -19.36
C ASP A 106 0.35 15.74 -17.95
N VAL A 107 1.19 14.84 -17.43
CA VAL A 107 1.12 14.36 -16.04
C VAL A 107 1.56 15.47 -15.09
N LEU A 108 2.64 16.17 -15.42
CA LEU A 108 3.18 17.26 -14.60
C LEU A 108 2.22 18.46 -14.58
N GLU A 109 1.72 18.87 -15.74
CA GLU A 109 0.69 19.92 -15.87
C GLU A 109 -0.57 19.58 -15.06
N PHE A 110 -1.00 18.31 -15.07
CA PHE A 110 -2.15 17.88 -14.29
C PHE A 110 -1.90 17.98 -12.77
N LEU A 111 -0.75 17.51 -12.30
CA LEU A 111 -0.38 17.57 -10.88
C LEU A 111 -0.30 19.03 -10.40
N GLU A 112 0.31 19.91 -11.20
CA GLU A 112 0.39 21.35 -10.91
C GLU A 112 -1.00 22.01 -10.88
N ALA A 113 -1.84 21.76 -11.90
CA ALA A 113 -3.18 22.32 -11.96
C ALA A 113 -4.11 21.84 -10.84
N ALA A 114 -3.85 20.65 -10.30
CA ALA A 114 -4.59 20.06 -9.18
C ALA A 114 -3.97 20.37 -7.80
N ASP A 115 -2.89 21.16 -7.75
CA ASP A 115 -2.13 21.47 -6.52
C ASP A 115 -1.67 20.21 -5.75
N ILE A 116 -1.31 19.16 -6.49
CA ILE A 116 -0.82 17.90 -5.93
C ILE A 116 0.71 17.97 -5.87
N PRO A 117 1.31 17.93 -4.66
CA PRO A 117 2.76 18.05 -4.52
C PRO A 117 3.44 16.80 -5.10
N CYS A 118 4.51 17.01 -5.87
CA CYS A 118 5.22 15.91 -6.50
C CYS A 118 6.74 16.08 -6.61
N SER A 119 7.41 14.95 -6.82
CA SER A 119 8.82 14.84 -7.17
C SER A 119 8.95 13.98 -8.42
N HIS A 120 9.82 14.36 -9.34
CA HIS A 120 10.03 13.68 -10.61
C HIS A 120 11.49 13.82 -11.07
N GLY A 121 11.91 13.10 -12.11
CA GLY A 121 13.29 13.11 -12.63
C GLY A 121 14.35 12.43 -11.73
N ARG A 122 13.95 11.85 -10.60
CA ARG A 122 14.85 11.20 -9.63
C ARG A 122 14.22 9.95 -9.02
N CYS A 123 15.06 8.99 -8.64
CA CYS A 123 14.61 7.73 -8.04
C CYS A 123 14.48 7.86 -6.52
N TRP A 124 13.28 7.63 -5.98
CA TRP A 124 13.02 7.68 -4.54
C TRP A 124 13.97 6.77 -3.75
N VAL A 125 14.17 5.53 -4.20
CA VAL A 125 15.05 4.54 -3.54
C VAL A 125 16.45 5.11 -3.40
N ILE A 126 17.05 5.58 -4.50
CA ILE A 126 18.40 6.18 -4.50
C ILE A 126 18.44 7.37 -3.54
N THR A 127 17.44 8.26 -3.60
CA THR A 127 17.36 9.43 -2.72
C THR A 127 17.38 9.06 -1.24
N VAL A 128 16.53 8.12 -0.80
CA VAL A 128 16.48 7.74 0.62
C VAL A 128 17.70 6.92 1.06
N THR A 129 18.26 6.07 0.19
CA THR A 129 19.41 5.23 0.55
C THR A 129 20.72 6.01 0.59
N GLU A 130 21.01 6.86 -0.41
CA GLU A 130 22.27 7.59 -0.47
C GLU A 130 22.36 8.67 0.62
N ALA A 131 21.23 9.30 0.94
CA ALA A 131 21.15 10.29 2.01
C ALA A 131 20.90 9.66 3.40
N ASN A 132 20.77 8.33 3.48
CA ASN A 132 20.46 7.56 4.71
C ASN A 132 19.25 8.13 5.46
N LEU A 133 18.16 8.39 4.72
CA LEU A 133 16.91 8.90 5.25
C LEU A 133 16.08 7.73 5.76
N THR A 134 16.07 7.56 7.08
CA THR A 134 15.28 6.55 7.78
C THR A 134 14.03 7.17 8.39
N CYS A 135 12.93 6.42 8.44
CA CYS A 135 11.76 6.83 9.21
C CYS A 135 12.14 7.02 10.69
N GLN A 136 11.88 8.21 11.24
CA GLN A 136 12.20 8.54 12.63
C GLN A 136 11.20 7.97 13.64
N THR A 137 9.97 7.69 13.19
CA THR A 137 8.90 7.15 14.01
C THR A 137 8.31 5.91 13.32
N PRO A 138 9.07 4.81 13.21
CA PRO A 138 8.60 3.61 12.52
C PRO A 138 7.35 3.05 13.20
N LEU A 139 6.45 2.50 12.39
CA LEU A 139 5.26 1.81 12.88
C LEU A 139 5.61 0.39 13.37
N ASP A 140 4.72 -0.18 14.19
CA ASP A 140 4.92 -1.50 14.76
C ASP A 140 4.88 -2.59 13.68
N THR A 141 5.58 -3.69 13.95
CA THR A 141 5.46 -4.91 13.15
C THR A 141 4.15 -5.60 13.50
N ILE A 142 3.19 -5.52 12.60
CA ILE A 142 1.80 -5.96 12.83
C ILE A 142 1.40 -7.14 11.94
N PRO A 143 0.39 -7.94 12.36
CA PRO A 143 -0.16 -8.99 11.52
C PRO A 143 -0.90 -8.45 10.30
N TRP A 144 -1.20 -9.35 9.38
CA TRP A 144 -2.03 -9.04 8.23
C TRP A 144 -3.10 -10.09 7.97
N PHE A 145 -4.12 -9.70 7.22
CA PHE A 145 -5.33 -10.47 7.06
C PHE A 145 -5.82 -10.44 5.61
N LEU A 146 -6.61 -11.44 5.28
CA LEU A 146 -7.08 -11.71 3.93
C LEU A 146 -8.50 -12.29 4.01
N GLN A 147 -9.39 -11.80 3.16
CA GLN A 147 -10.66 -12.44 2.86
C GLN A 147 -10.69 -12.92 1.42
N THR A 148 -11.08 -14.18 1.21
CA THR A 148 -11.25 -14.79 -0.10
C THR A 148 -12.60 -15.50 -0.21
N MET A 149 -13.10 -15.64 -1.43
CA MET A 149 -14.25 -16.51 -1.70
C MET A 149 -13.83 -17.97 -1.84
N ALA A 150 -14.57 -18.88 -1.19
CA ALA A 150 -14.34 -20.32 -1.28
C ALA A 150 -14.47 -20.85 -2.72
N ARG A 151 -13.63 -21.83 -3.08
CA ARG A 151 -13.60 -22.46 -4.41
C ARG A 151 -14.53 -23.67 -4.56
N ASP A 152 -15.17 -24.11 -3.49
CA ASP A 152 -16.05 -25.27 -3.46
C ASP A 152 -17.46 -25.00 -4.02
N GLY A 153 -17.70 -23.78 -4.53
CA GLY A 153 -18.98 -23.35 -5.07
C GLY A 153 -20.00 -22.93 -4.01
N SER A 154 -19.61 -22.89 -2.73
CA SER A 154 -20.49 -22.46 -1.62
C SER A 154 -20.70 -20.94 -1.55
N GLU A 155 -19.93 -20.15 -2.31
CA GLU A 155 -19.87 -18.68 -2.21
C GLU A 155 -19.57 -18.16 -0.79
N CYS A 156 -18.99 -19.01 0.08
CA CYS A 156 -18.64 -18.61 1.44
C CYS A 156 -17.36 -17.77 1.46
N SER A 157 -17.38 -16.66 2.20
CA SER A 157 -16.19 -15.86 2.51
C SER A 157 -15.34 -16.55 3.57
N ILE A 158 -14.04 -16.62 3.34
CA ILE A 158 -13.04 -17.21 4.25
C ILE A 158 -12.12 -16.08 4.71
N TRP A 159 -12.10 -15.82 6.01
CA TRP A 159 -11.18 -14.89 6.66
C TRP A 159 -9.95 -15.61 7.17
N ARG A 160 -8.76 -15.05 6.93
CA ARG A 160 -7.47 -15.61 7.34
C ARG A 160 -6.61 -14.54 7.98
N ALA A 161 -5.91 -14.93 9.04
CA ALA A 161 -4.94 -14.10 9.75
C ALA A 161 -3.54 -14.67 9.59
N PHE A 162 -2.56 -13.78 9.49
CA PHE A 162 -1.16 -14.11 9.27
C PHE A 162 -0.28 -13.27 10.18
N GLU A 163 0.73 -13.90 10.77
CA GLU A 163 1.79 -13.18 11.49
C GLU A 163 2.55 -12.26 10.53
N SER A 164 3.14 -11.20 11.07
CA SER A 164 3.92 -10.27 10.27
C SER A 164 5.07 -10.97 9.54
N GLY A 165 5.27 -10.64 8.26
CA GLY A 165 6.31 -11.25 7.43
C GLY A 165 5.97 -12.64 6.88
N SER A 166 4.81 -13.21 7.21
CA SER A 166 4.34 -14.48 6.63
C SER A 166 4.21 -14.36 5.10
N GLN A 167 4.70 -15.39 4.38
CA GLN A 167 4.52 -15.47 2.93
C GLN A 167 3.15 -16.03 2.58
N HIS A 168 2.57 -15.55 1.49
CA HIS A 168 1.36 -16.10 0.92
C HIS A 168 1.36 -16.01 -0.60
N SER A 169 0.80 -17.05 -1.23
CA SER A 169 0.48 -17.07 -2.65
C SER A 169 -1.01 -17.29 -2.77
N LEU A 170 -1.70 -16.32 -3.37
CA LEU A 170 -3.14 -16.35 -3.53
C LEU A 170 -3.48 -17.28 -4.69
N ASP A 171 -4.36 -18.24 -4.43
CA ASP A 171 -5.01 -18.99 -5.49
C ASP A 171 -6.53 -18.71 -5.54
N GLU A 172 -7.18 -18.30 -4.46
CA GLU A 172 -8.61 -18.02 -4.47
C GLU A 172 -8.97 -16.59 -4.94
N PRO A 173 -10.24 -16.36 -5.36
CA PRO A 173 -10.71 -15.00 -5.62
C PRO A 173 -10.59 -14.13 -4.36
N LEU A 174 -9.85 -13.02 -4.49
CA LEU A 174 -9.65 -12.04 -3.43
C LEU A 174 -10.91 -11.18 -3.23
N GLU A 175 -11.31 -11.01 -1.97
CA GLU A 175 -12.33 -10.04 -1.58
C GLU A 175 -11.72 -8.84 -0.85
N TRP A 176 -10.74 -9.07 0.02
CA TRP A 176 -10.06 -8.01 0.79
C TRP A 176 -8.69 -8.46 1.27
N VAL A 177 -7.72 -7.56 1.35
CA VAL A 177 -6.40 -7.84 1.97
C VAL A 177 -5.86 -6.57 2.60
N GLY A 178 -5.37 -6.64 3.83
CA GLY A 178 -4.91 -5.49 4.61
C GLY A 178 -4.04 -5.92 5.78
N ASP A 179 -3.23 -5.04 6.34
CA ASP A 179 -2.62 -5.26 7.65
C ASP A 179 -3.53 -4.70 8.77
N LEU A 180 -3.12 -4.82 10.02
CA LEU A 180 -3.90 -4.30 11.15
C LEU A 180 -4.19 -2.79 11.06
N TYR A 181 -3.30 -1.96 10.49
CA TYR A 181 -3.59 -0.54 10.29
C TYR A 181 -4.66 -0.36 9.21
N ASP A 182 -4.57 -1.09 8.10
CA ASP A 182 -5.60 -1.07 7.07
C ASP A 182 -6.96 -1.57 7.59
N LEU A 183 -6.95 -2.63 8.41
CA LEU A 183 -8.15 -3.16 9.04
C LEU A 183 -8.78 -2.14 10.00
N ARG A 184 -7.97 -1.34 10.67
CA ARG A 184 -8.43 -0.28 11.58
C ARG A 184 -9.06 0.89 10.82
N ASP A 185 -8.41 1.33 9.74
CA ASP A 185 -8.68 2.64 9.14
C ASP A 185 -9.52 2.59 7.84
N SER A 186 -9.59 1.43 7.17
CA SER A 186 -10.28 1.30 5.88
C SER A 186 -11.80 1.46 6.00
N ASP A 187 -12.39 2.23 5.08
CA ASP A 187 -13.85 2.37 4.93
C ASP A 187 -14.49 1.25 4.09
N GLU A 188 -13.70 0.31 3.58
CA GLU A 188 -14.21 -0.82 2.84
C GLU A 188 -15.17 -1.66 3.69
N THR A 189 -16.20 -2.22 3.03
CA THR A 189 -17.29 -2.94 3.71
C THR A 189 -16.77 -4.09 4.56
N ILE A 190 -15.79 -4.85 4.07
CA ILE A 190 -15.22 -6.00 4.79
C ILE A 190 -14.48 -5.54 6.04
N ALA A 191 -13.62 -4.52 5.95
CA ALA A 191 -12.92 -3.98 7.11
C ALA A 191 -13.90 -3.45 8.17
N ARG A 192 -14.93 -2.69 7.77
CA ARG A 192 -16.00 -2.24 8.69
C ARG A 192 -16.76 -3.40 9.33
N TYR A 193 -17.06 -4.43 8.56
CA TYR A 193 -17.75 -5.62 9.06
C TYR A 193 -16.92 -6.35 10.12
N ILE A 194 -15.65 -6.64 9.84
CA ILE A 194 -14.74 -7.28 10.80
C ILE A 194 -14.60 -6.44 12.08
N ARG A 195 -14.44 -5.11 11.96
CA ARG A 195 -14.42 -4.21 13.14
C ARG A 195 -15.71 -4.28 13.96
N SER A 196 -16.86 -4.44 13.31
CA SER A 196 -18.17 -4.52 13.99
C SER A 196 -18.38 -5.81 14.78
N LEU A 197 -17.63 -6.87 14.46
CA LEU A 197 -17.68 -8.16 15.14
C LEU A 197 -16.82 -8.21 16.41
N ARG A 198 -16.14 -7.11 16.76
CA ARG A 198 -15.33 -6.99 17.98
C ARG A 198 -16.22 -7.02 19.23
N GLN A 199 -15.85 -7.86 20.19
CA GLN A 199 -16.49 -7.98 21.50
C GLN A 199 -15.97 -6.91 22.49
N GLU A 200 -16.68 -6.72 23.61
CA GLU A 200 -16.40 -5.64 24.57
C GLU A 200 -15.01 -5.74 25.23
N ASN A 201 -14.47 -6.94 25.40
CA ASN A 201 -13.22 -7.22 26.13
C ASN A 201 -12.09 -7.75 25.23
N GLU A 202 -12.11 -7.46 23.93
CA GLU A 202 -11.03 -7.84 23.01
C GLU A 202 -10.56 -6.65 22.18
N THR A 203 -9.28 -6.67 21.82
CA THR A 203 -8.67 -5.76 20.85
C THR A 203 -9.12 -6.10 19.43
N LEU A 204 -8.86 -5.19 18.48
CA LEU A 204 -9.15 -5.46 17.06
C LEU A 204 -8.33 -6.65 16.53
N GLU A 205 -7.09 -6.78 16.96
CA GLU A 205 -6.22 -7.89 16.57
C GLU A 205 -6.75 -9.23 17.09
N GLU A 206 -7.11 -9.32 18.37
CA GLU A 206 -7.71 -10.51 18.97
C GLU A 206 -9.01 -10.91 18.24
N ALA A 207 -9.87 -9.93 17.92
CA ALA A 207 -11.08 -10.17 17.14
C ALA A 207 -10.75 -10.75 15.75
N ALA A 208 -9.77 -10.17 15.05
CA ALA A 208 -9.38 -10.59 13.71
C ALA A 208 -8.80 -12.02 13.68
N TYR A 209 -8.04 -12.42 14.71
CA TYR A 209 -7.57 -13.81 14.87
C TYR A 209 -8.69 -14.76 15.27
N ARG A 210 -9.60 -14.34 16.15
CA ARG A 210 -10.76 -15.17 16.54
C ARG A 210 -11.64 -15.51 15.34
N LEU A 211 -11.82 -14.55 14.42
CA LEU A 211 -12.63 -14.72 13.21
C LEU A 211 -11.96 -15.57 12.12
N SER A 212 -10.66 -15.88 12.25
CA SER A 212 -9.97 -16.76 11.29
C SER A 212 -10.02 -18.25 11.66
N ASN A 213 -10.72 -18.60 12.75
CA ASN A 213 -10.84 -19.96 13.27
C ASN A 213 -12.22 -20.58 13.02
#